data_AF-A0A496TZG0-F1
#
_entry.id   AF-A0A496TZG0-F1
#
_cell.length_a   1.000
_cell.length_b   1.000
_cell.length_c   1.000
_cell.angle_alpha   90.00
_cell.angle_beta   90.00
_cell.angle_gamma   90.00
#
_symmetry.space_group_name_H-M   'P 1'
#
loop_
_entity.id
_entity.type
_entity.pdbx_description
1 polymer ?
#
loop_
_entity_poly.entity_id
_entity_poly.type
_entity_poly.pdbx_seq_one_letter_code
_entity_poly.pdbx_strand_id
1 'polypeptide(L)'
;MGKNAWSAEVGRPPEDSNLQIIGKKMSFYRRLRVEELLLIGLIFAGLFSDGLTKELPVRERYYRGTIIGAKALGMGGAFTAVCDDATAIYWNPAGLTQLKLNAGIVAYRISSKDVVGEILGQTRFFGKRQFTFLGAASSKGGFAWRPLANIKKKNFYSKTTDEAGNIIERWTDLEYTLNEYILTLVEQTDLISMGLNIKYLGGKLGFAQKEMVNSIWQEPEANIASGKGYGLDIGFLILGKHLKIGAMLGNVLSKIYWDDYDAITLEGDGVFGLAFQINGLTLAGDFTRKL
;
A
#
# COMPACT_ATOMS: atom_id res chain seq x y z
N MET A 1 72.25 5.43 63.85
CA MET A 1 71.76 6.44 62.88
C MET A 1 70.84 5.74 61.89
N GLY A 2 69.53 5.81 62.13
CA GLY A 2 68.49 5.27 61.26
C GLY A 2 67.22 6.09 61.53
N LYS A 3 66.65 6.69 60.48
CA LYS A 3 65.49 7.57 60.60
C LYS A 3 64.22 6.75 60.85
N ASN A 4 63.51 7.12 61.91
CA ASN A 4 62.27 6.49 62.38
C ASN A 4 61.05 6.93 61.58
N ALA A 5 60.07 6.03 61.58
CA ALA A 5 58.74 6.10 61.00
C ALA A 5 57.85 7.21 61.58
N TRP A 6 56.90 7.67 60.77
CA TRP A 6 55.59 8.15 61.22
C TRP A 6 54.50 7.73 60.22
N SER A 7 53.61 6.89 60.71
CA SER A 7 52.33 6.44 60.18
C SER A 7 51.23 7.46 60.53
N ALA A 8 50.29 7.70 59.62
CA ALA A 8 49.00 8.33 59.94
C ALA A 8 47.88 7.70 59.09
N GLU A 9 47.17 6.78 59.75
CA GLU A 9 45.74 6.44 59.69
C GLU A 9 44.94 6.76 58.41
N VAL A 10 44.57 5.70 57.69
CA VAL A 10 43.41 5.72 56.78
C VAL A 10 42.22 5.15 57.56
N GLY A 11 41.37 6.04 58.08
CA GLY A 11 40.09 5.67 58.69
C GLY A 11 39.16 4.99 57.68
N ARG A 12 38.48 3.92 58.10
CA ARG A 12 37.44 3.26 57.32
C ARG A 12 36.26 4.21 57.08
N PRO A 13 35.66 4.27 55.88
CA PRO A 13 34.38 4.93 55.70
C PRO A 13 33.27 4.14 56.42
N PRO A 14 32.22 4.81 56.92
CA PRO A 14 31.11 4.13 57.56
C PRO A 14 30.31 3.30 56.55
N GLU A 15 30.01 2.05 56.90
CA GLU A 15 28.89 1.32 56.32
C GLU A 15 27.62 1.85 56.98
N ASP A 16 26.74 2.47 56.20
CA ASP A 16 25.31 2.31 56.43
C ASP A 16 24.50 2.50 55.14
N SER A 17 23.94 1.37 54.74
CA SER A 17 22.57 1.13 54.27
C SER A 17 21.94 2.04 53.19
N ASN A 18 21.45 1.36 52.15
CA ASN A 18 20.48 1.81 51.15
C ASN A 18 20.98 2.78 50.08
N LEU A 19 21.49 2.22 48.98
CA LEU A 19 21.17 2.71 47.63
C LEU A 19 21.52 1.63 46.60
N GLN A 20 20.55 0.74 46.38
CA GLN A 20 20.48 -0.06 45.17
C GLN A 20 20.52 0.92 43.98
N ILE A 21 21.60 0.92 43.21
CA ILE A 21 21.63 1.56 41.89
C ILE A 21 20.80 0.68 40.96
N ILE A 22 19.49 0.83 41.05
CA ILE A 22 18.52 0.31 40.08
C ILE A 22 18.61 1.22 38.85
N GLY A 23 18.95 0.62 37.72
CA GLY A 23 18.99 1.27 36.42
C GLY A 23 17.67 1.95 36.10
N LYS A 24 17.67 3.28 36.04
CA LYS A 24 16.63 4.04 35.34
C LYS A 24 16.88 3.92 33.83
N LYS A 25 16.20 2.97 33.18
CA LYS A 25 15.87 3.07 31.76
C LYS A 25 15.11 4.39 31.57
N MET A 26 15.72 5.36 30.88
CA MET A 26 14.97 6.50 30.35
C MET A 26 14.04 6.00 29.24
N SER A 27 12.74 5.88 29.52
CA SER A 27 11.73 5.77 28.48
C SER A 27 11.20 7.17 28.17
N PHE A 28 11.68 7.77 27.09
CA PHE A 28 11.17 9.04 26.58
C PHE A 28 10.36 8.79 25.30
N TYR A 29 9.21 8.12 25.44
CA TYR A 29 8.18 8.08 24.41
C TYR A 29 6.84 8.31 25.07
N ARG A 30 6.36 9.55 25.01
CA ARG A 30 4.98 9.88 25.40
C ARG A 30 4.05 9.34 24.33
N ARG A 31 3.07 8.50 24.72
CA ARG A 31 1.99 8.08 23.83
C ARG A 31 1.24 9.32 23.34
N LEU A 32 1.18 9.51 22.03
CA LEU A 32 0.31 10.51 21.40
C LEU A 32 -1.14 10.15 21.73
N ARG A 33 -1.93 11.15 22.12
CA ARG A 33 -3.36 10.95 22.40
C ARG A 33 -4.13 10.87 21.09
N VAL A 34 -5.24 10.13 21.07
CA VAL A 34 -6.09 9.95 19.88
C VAL A 34 -6.51 11.30 19.27
N GLU A 35 -6.76 12.29 20.12
CA GLU A 35 -7.07 13.69 19.74
C GLU A 35 -5.95 14.38 18.96
N GLU A 36 -4.68 14.09 19.29
CA GLU A 36 -3.50 14.69 18.65
C GLU A 36 -3.28 14.08 17.25
N LEU A 37 -3.62 12.80 17.05
CA LEU A 37 -3.61 12.13 15.74
C LEU A 37 -4.74 12.64 14.82
N LEU A 38 -5.94 12.87 15.38
CA LEU A 38 -7.07 13.42 14.65
C LEU A 38 -6.80 14.86 14.18
N LEU A 39 -6.09 15.66 14.99
CA LEU A 39 -5.73 17.04 14.64
C LEU A 39 -4.69 17.09 13.50
N ILE A 40 -3.70 16.18 13.49
CA ILE A 40 -2.75 16.04 12.37
C ILE A 40 -3.47 15.64 11.08
N GLY A 41 -4.49 14.77 11.16
CA GLY A 41 -5.33 14.40 10.02
C GLY A 41 -6.15 15.56 9.45
N LEU A 42 -6.68 16.44 10.32
CA LEU A 42 -7.47 17.60 9.91
C LEU A 42 -6.62 18.73 9.29
N ILE A 43 -5.39 18.93 9.75
CA ILE A 43 -4.47 19.93 9.19
C ILE A 43 -4.06 19.55 7.75
N PHE A 44 -3.97 18.25 7.42
CA PHE A 44 -3.72 17.79 6.04
C PHE A 44 -4.93 17.96 5.10
N ALA A 45 -6.15 18.01 5.62
CA ALA A 45 -7.37 18.11 4.82
C ALA A 45 -7.70 19.55 4.40
N GLY A 46 -7.18 20.56 5.10
CA GLY A 46 -7.59 21.97 4.96
C GLY A 46 -6.87 22.81 3.89
N LEU A 47 -6.06 22.21 3.01
CA LEU A 47 -5.17 22.95 2.10
C LEU A 47 -5.45 22.73 0.60
N PHE A 48 -6.69 22.50 0.17
CA PHE A 48 -6.98 22.38 -1.27
C PHE A 48 -8.31 23.04 -1.61
N SER A 49 -8.25 24.18 -2.32
CA SER A 49 -9.42 24.89 -2.85
C SER A 49 -9.86 24.26 -4.17
N ASP A 50 -11.14 23.92 -4.30
CA ASP A 50 -11.73 23.43 -5.54
C ASP A 50 -11.86 24.59 -6.56
N GLY A 51 -10.98 24.59 -7.57
CA GLY A 51 -11.12 25.38 -8.78
C GLY A 51 -11.85 24.61 -9.90
N LEU A 52 -12.15 25.27 -11.01
CA LEU A 52 -12.77 24.66 -12.21
C LEU A 52 -12.16 23.29 -12.55
N THR A 53 -13.02 22.28 -12.56
CA THR A 53 -12.68 20.86 -12.43
C THR A 53 -12.34 20.20 -13.77
N LYS A 54 -11.22 19.49 -13.85
CA LYS A 54 -10.77 18.76 -15.04
C LYS A 54 -10.59 17.29 -14.70
N GLU A 55 -11.30 16.41 -15.41
CA GLU A 55 -11.14 14.98 -15.21
C GLU A 55 -9.78 14.49 -15.69
N LEU A 56 -9.20 13.57 -14.93
CA LEU A 56 -7.95 12.91 -15.32
C LEU A 56 -8.16 12.04 -16.58
N PRO A 57 -7.25 12.10 -17.58
CA PRO A 57 -7.39 11.36 -18.84
C PRO A 57 -7.00 9.87 -18.69
N VAL A 58 -7.39 9.24 -17.58
CA VAL A 58 -7.10 7.85 -17.23
C VAL A 58 -8.33 7.17 -16.65
N ARG A 59 -8.43 5.84 -16.85
CA ARG A 59 -9.58 5.05 -16.40
C ARG A 59 -9.46 4.64 -14.94
N GLU A 60 -10.59 4.56 -14.25
CA GLU A 60 -10.69 4.19 -12.83
C GLU A 60 -10.02 2.84 -12.49
N ARG A 61 -10.08 1.85 -13.38
CA ARG A 61 -9.44 0.54 -13.15
C ARG A 61 -7.94 0.62 -12.84
N TYR A 62 -7.26 1.70 -13.24
CA TYR A 62 -5.83 1.88 -13.02
C TYR A 62 -5.48 2.17 -11.56
N TYR A 63 -6.45 2.57 -10.73
CA TYR A 63 -6.24 2.80 -9.30
C TYR A 63 -6.24 1.50 -8.47
N ARG A 64 -6.64 0.36 -9.04
CA ARG A 64 -6.74 -0.92 -8.30
C ARG A 64 -5.47 -1.78 -8.36
N GLY A 65 -4.63 -1.55 -9.37
CA GLY A 65 -3.47 -2.38 -9.66
C GLY A 65 -3.82 -3.84 -9.95
N THR A 66 -2.81 -4.71 -9.85
CA THR A 66 -2.94 -6.16 -10.04
C THR A 66 -3.11 -6.91 -8.73
N ILE A 67 -3.74 -8.08 -8.76
CA ILE A 67 -3.77 -8.99 -7.61
C ILE A 67 -2.34 -9.42 -7.23
N ILE A 68 -2.06 -9.54 -5.92
CA ILE A 68 -0.73 -9.83 -5.37
C ILE A 68 -0.68 -11.24 -4.75
N GLY A 69 0.47 -11.91 -4.91
CA GLY A 69 0.79 -13.15 -4.21
C GLY A 69 0.43 -14.41 -5.00
N ALA A 70 1.42 -15.26 -5.25
CA ALA A 70 1.22 -16.52 -5.96
C ALA A 70 0.29 -17.49 -5.20
N LYS A 71 0.39 -17.52 -3.86
CA LYS A 71 -0.48 -18.35 -3.00
C LYS A 71 -1.93 -17.91 -3.11
N ALA A 72 -2.22 -16.63 -2.88
CA ALA A 72 -3.57 -16.09 -2.99
C ALA A 72 -4.16 -16.28 -4.40
N LEU A 73 -3.36 -16.06 -5.45
CA LEU A 73 -3.77 -16.35 -6.83
C LEU A 73 -4.09 -17.83 -7.07
N GLY A 74 -3.28 -18.74 -6.54
CA GLY A 74 -3.53 -20.19 -6.62
C GLY A 74 -4.79 -20.63 -5.87
N MET A 75 -5.22 -19.84 -4.89
CA MET A 75 -6.47 -20.04 -4.14
C MET A 75 -7.67 -19.31 -4.77
N GLY A 76 -7.55 -18.83 -6.01
CA GLY A 76 -8.63 -18.11 -6.71
C GLY A 76 -8.96 -16.74 -6.11
N GLY A 77 -8.07 -16.18 -5.29
CA GLY A 77 -8.28 -14.93 -4.55
C GLY A 77 -8.95 -15.10 -3.19
N ALA A 78 -9.30 -16.32 -2.76
CA ALA A 78 -9.85 -16.58 -1.43
C ALA A 78 -8.74 -16.61 -0.37
N PHE A 79 -8.35 -15.44 0.13
CA PHE A 79 -7.17 -15.27 0.98
C PHE A 79 -7.38 -14.36 2.20
N THR A 80 -8.50 -13.65 2.33
CA THR A 80 -8.73 -12.69 3.43
C THR A 80 -8.71 -13.32 4.82
N ALA A 81 -9.20 -14.56 4.96
CA ALA A 81 -9.14 -15.32 6.22
C ALA A 81 -7.89 -16.22 6.35
N VAL A 82 -7.19 -16.48 5.24
CA VAL A 82 -5.97 -17.29 5.22
C VAL A 82 -4.77 -16.41 5.58
N CYS A 83 -4.50 -15.40 4.76
CA CYS A 83 -3.61 -14.24 4.98
C CYS A 83 -2.39 -14.49 5.89
N ASP A 84 -1.68 -15.60 5.67
CA ASP A 84 -0.63 -16.12 6.55
C ASP A 84 0.79 -15.95 5.98
N ASP A 85 0.95 -15.04 5.01
CA ASP A 85 2.24 -14.68 4.40
C ASP A 85 2.44 -13.15 4.32
N ALA A 86 3.61 -12.71 3.84
CA ALA A 86 3.94 -11.27 3.75
C ALA A 86 2.99 -10.47 2.83
N THR A 87 2.24 -11.13 1.94
CA THR A 87 1.22 -10.44 1.11
C THR A 87 -0.04 -10.11 1.89
N ALA A 88 -0.17 -10.54 3.15
CA ALA A 88 -1.25 -10.12 4.03
C ALA A 88 -1.30 -8.58 4.18
N ILE A 89 -0.17 -7.87 4.01
CA ILE A 89 -0.14 -6.40 3.87
C ILE A 89 -1.19 -5.92 2.86
N TYR A 90 -1.38 -6.61 1.74
CA TYR A 90 -2.39 -6.27 0.72
C TYR A 90 -3.77 -6.90 1.00
N TRP A 91 -3.81 -8.16 1.42
CA TRP A 91 -5.08 -8.91 1.51
C TRP A 91 -5.88 -8.67 2.78
N ASN A 92 -5.20 -8.64 3.93
CA ASN A 92 -5.78 -8.39 5.24
C ASN A 92 -4.63 -8.13 6.22
N PRO A 93 -4.37 -6.88 6.64
CA PRO A 93 -3.21 -6.58 7.48
C PRO A 93 -3.21 -7.33 8.81
N ALA A 94 -4.37 -7.69 9.36
CA ALA A 94 -4.48 -8.52 10.57
C ALA A 94 -3.83 -9.90 10.42
N GLY A 95 -3.70 -10.39 9.19
CA GLY A 95 -3.08 -11.67 8.87
C GLY A 95 -1.59 -11.73 9.20
N LEU A 96 -0.89 -10.59 9.23
CA LEU A 96 0.54 -10.55 9.52
C LEU A 96 0.89 -11.15 10.88
N THR A 97 -0.02 -11.11 11.85
CA THR A 97 0.24 -11.65 13.18
C THR A 97 0.43 -13.18 13.18
N GLN A 98 0.00 -13.86 12.10
CA GLN A 98 0.21 -15.29 11.88
C GLN A 98 1.65 -15.64 11.45
N LEU A 99 2.46 -14.64 11.06
CA LEU A 99 3.84 -14.86 10.62
C LEU A 99 4.70 -15.38 11.78
N LYS A 100 5.29 -16.56 11.59
CA LYS A 100 6.23 -17.15 12.56
C LYS A 100 7.64 -16.56 12.47
N LEU A 101 7.99 -16.02 11.31
CA LEU A 101 9.29 -15.45 11.00
C LEU A 101 9.11 -14.15 10.22
N ASN A 102 10.12 -13.28 10.30
CA ASN A 102 10.20 -12.13 9.42
C ASN A 102 10.31 -12.61 7.97
N ALA A 103 9.56 -12.00 7.07
CA ALA A 103 9.47 -12.39 5.68
C ALA A 103 9.71 -11.19 4.76
N GLY A 104 10.57 -11.37 3.77
CA GLY A 104 10.67 -10.49 2.61
C GLY A 104 9.93 -11.11 1.44
N ILE A 105 9.29 -10.28 0.61
CA ILE A 105 8.59 -10.73 -0.58
C ILE A 105 8.86 -9.82 -1.76
N VAL A 106 9.08 -10.45 -2.91
CA VAL A 106 9.12 -9.81 -4.22
C VAL A 106 8.20 -10.60 -5.12
N ALA A 107 7.22 -9.93 -5.73
CA ALA A 107 6.26 -10.55 -6.62
C ALA A 107 6.33 -9.93 -8.01
N TYR A 108 6.28 -10.80 -9.02
CA TYR A 108 6.18 -10.45 -10.42
C TYR A 108 5.02 -11.22 -11.05
N ARG A 109 4.36 -10.60 -12.02
CA ARG A 109 3.36 -11.26 -12.87
C ARG A 109 3.90 -11.40 -14.29
N ILE A 110 3.70 -12.59 -14.84
CA ILE A 110 3.98 -12.93 -16.25
C ILE A 110 2.63 -13.28 -16.88
N SER A 111 2.31 -12.70 -18.04
CA SER A 111 1.02 -12.93 -18.71
C SER A 111 1.14 -14.02 -19.77
N SER A 112 0.08 -14.80 -20.03
CA SER A 112 0.08 -15.87 -21.05
C SER A 112 0.25 -15.34 -22.48
N LYS A 113 -0.15 -14.09 -22.76
CA LYS A 113 0.17 -13.38 -24.01
C LYS A 113 1.69 -13.18 -24.19
N ASP A 114 2.47 -13.32 -23.12
CA ASP A 114 3.92 -13.26 -23.14
C ASP A 114 4.49 -14.65 -23.46
N VAL A 115 3.92 -15.72 -22.90
CA VAL A 115 4.34 -17.12 -23.12
C VAL A 115 4.11 -17.60 -24.57
N VAL A 116 2.95 -17.28 -25.16
CA VAL A 116 2.67 -17.66 -26.57
C VAL A 116 3.59 -16.89 -27.54
N GLY A 117 3.98 -15.66 -27.21
CA GLY A 117 4.97 -14.90 -28.00
C GLY A 117 6.41 -15.42 -27.84
N GLU A 118 6.72 -16.04 -26.70
CA GLU A 118 8.03 -16.61 -26.38
C GLU A 118 8.23 -17.99 -27.04
N ILE A 119 7.18 -18.83 -27.12
CA ILE A 119 7.17 -20.08 -27.91
C ILE A 119 7.30 -19.80 -29.42
N LEU A 120 6.78 -18.66 -29.88
CA LEU A 120 6.87 -18.21 -31.28
C LEU A 120 8.13 -17.37 -31.58
N GLY A 121 9.15 -17.40 -30.71
CA GLY A 121 10.48 -16.85 -31.01
C GLY A 121 10.64 -15.34 -30.89
N GLN A 122 9.70 -14.60 -30.28
CA GLN A 122 9.92 -13.18 -29.98
C GLN A 122 10.55 -12.99 -28.59
N THR A 123 11.88 -12.93 -28.56
CA THR A 123 12.68 -12.64 -27.38
C THR A 123 12.43 -11.22 -26.85
N ARG A 124 11.57 -11.11 -25.83
CA ARG A 124 11.49 -9.92 -24.96
C ARG A 124 11.65 -10.34 -23.50
N PHE A 125 12.84 -10.85 -23.16
CA PHE A 125 13.19 -11.36 -21.83
C PHE A 125 12.94 -10.38 -20.66
N PHE A 126 12.87 -9.06 -20.91
CA PHE A 126 12.68 -8.05 -19.87
C PHE A 126 11.50 -7.08 -20.10
N GLY A 127 10.81 -7.14 -21.24
CA GLY A 127 9.88 -6.07 -21.65
C GLY A 127 8.47 -6.14 -21.09
N LYS A 128 8.09 -7.25 -20.43
CA LYS A 128 6.67 -7.52 -20.06
C LYS A 128 6.46 -8.12 -18.67
N ARG A 129 7.52 -8.35 -17.89
CA ARG A 129 7.41 -8.75 -16.48
C ARG A 129 6.92 -7.55 -15.68
N GLN A 130 5.69 -7.62 -15.18
CA GLN A 130 5.17 -6.57 -14.32
C GLN A 130 5.58 -6.91 -12.90
N PHE A 131 6.55 -6.18 -12.38
CA PHE A 131 6.75 -6.11 -10.93
C PHE A 131 5.42 -5.71 -10.30
N THR A 132 4.96 -6.46 -9.30
CA THR A 132 3.65 -6.22 -8.68
C THR A 132 3.75 -5.82 -7.22
N PHE A 133 4.79 -6.27 -6.49
CA PHE A 133 4.87 -6.04 -5.05
C PHE A 133 6.29 -6.27 -4.52
N LEU A 134 6.73 -5.41 -3.61
CA LEU A 134 7.90 -5.60 -2.76
C LEU A 134 7.44 -5.31 -1.33
N GLY A 135 7.77 -6.17 -0.39
CA GLY A 135 7.45 -5.92 1.00
C GLY A 135 8.38 -6.65 1.95
N ALA A 136 8.41 -6.14 3.18
CA ALA A 136 8.98 -6.83 4.31
C ALA A 136 7.97 -6.80 5.46
N ALA A 137 7.79 -7.94 6.11
CA ALA A 137 6.75 -8.14 7.08
C ALA A 137 7.22 -8.99 8.26
N SER A 138 6.59 -8.78 9.41
CA SER A 138 6.76 -9.54 10.63
C SER A 138 5.40 -9.66 11.32
N SER A 139 5.32 -10.44 12.41
CA SER A 139 4.13 -10.49 13.26
C SER A 139 3.81 -9.18 13.98
N LYS A 140 4.67 -8.17 13.90
CA LYS A 140 4.49 -6.84 14.53
C LYS A 140 4.16 -5.73 13.53
N GLY A 141 4.04 -6.06 12.24
CA GLY A 141 3.76 -5.10 11.17
C GLY A 141 4.69 -5.29 9.99
N GLY A 142 4.62 -4.36 9.05
CA GLY A 142 5.39 -4.43 7.82
C GLY A 142 5.33 -3.16 7.00
N PHE A 143 6.06 -3.16 5.89
CA PHE A 143 5.97 -2.14 4.87
C PHE A 143 5.99 -2.77 3.49
N ALA A 144 5.36 -2.11 2.53
CA ALA A 144 5.38 -2.53 1.15
C ALA A 144 5.35 -1.36 0.17
N TRP A 145 5.80 -1.65 -1.04
CA TRP A 145 5.62 -0.81 -2.20
C TRP A 145 5.03 -1.64 -3.33
N ARG A 146 4.11 -1.04 -4.07
CA ARG A 146 3.56 -1.63 -5.29
C ARG A 146 3.19 -0.57 -6.34
N PRO A 147 3.42 -0.86 -7.63
CA PRO A 147 2.81 -0.08 -8.70
C PRO A 147 1.32 -0.43 -8.82
N LEU A 148 0.49 0.60 -8.90
CA LEU A 148 -0.93 0.49 -9.27
C LEU A 148 -1.10 0.67 -10.78
N ALA A 149 -0.35 1.59 -11.38
CA ALA A 149 -0.35 1.81 -12.81
C ALA A 149 1.04 2.17 -13.34
N ASN A 150 1.36 1.65 -14.53
CA ASN A 150 2.48 2.08 -15.35
C ASN A 150 2.06 1.96 -16.82
N ILE A 151 1.69 3.09 -17.40
CA ILE A 151 1.08 3.19 -18.72
C ILE A 151 1.95 4.12 -19.55
N LYS A 152 2.36 3.64 -20.71
CA LYS A 152 3.00 4.46 -21.74
C LYS A 152 2.32 4.15 -23.07
N LYS A 153 1.60 5.13 -23.60
CA LYS A 153 0.99 5.10 -24.91
C LYS A 153 1.49 6.29 -25.71
N LYS A 154 1.85 6.04 -26.96
CA LYS A 154 2.25 7.08 -27.89
C LYS A 154 1.38 7.00 -29.13
N ASN A 155 1.02 8.17 -29.64
CA ASN A 155 0.29 8.39 -30.88
C ASN A 155 -0.98 7.53 -30.98
N PHE A 156 -1.72 7.41 -29.88
CA PHE A 156 -2.97 6.67 -29.87
C PHE A 156 -4.04 7.50 -30.58
N TYR A 157 -4.57 6.98 -31.68
CA TYR A 157 -5.61 7.63 -32.47
C TYR A 157 -7.01 7.25 -31.98
N SER A 158 -7.91 8.24 -31.91
CA SER A 158 -9.34 8.02 -31.72
C SER A 158 -10.15 8.94 -32.63
N LYS A 159 -11.29 8.42 -33.10
CA LYS A 159 -12.25 9.17 -33.91
C LYS A 159 -13.63 9.07 -33.25
N THR A 160 -14.23 10.21 -32.97
CA THR A 160 -15.57 10.30 -32.36
C THR A 160 -16.42 11.27 -33.15
N THR A 161 -17.74 11.10 -33.08
CA THR A 161 -18.70 12.07 -33.60
C THR A 161 -19.43 12.66 -32.40
N ASP A 162 -19.47 13.98 -32.30
CA ASP A 162 -20.22 14.66 -31.23
C ASP A 162 -21.72 14.71 -31.52
N GLU A 163 -22.51 15.22 -30.56
CA GLU A 163 -23.97 15.34 -30.70
C GLU A 163 -24.40 16.28 -31.85
N ALA A 164 -23.51 17.21 -32.25
CA ALA A 164 -23.74 18.12 -33.37
C ALA A 164 -23.36 17.52 -34.74
N GLY A 165 -22.85 16.29 -34.77
CA GLY A 165 -22.43 15.60 -35.99
C GLY A 165 -21.01 15.96 -36.46
N ASN A 166 -20.25 16.71 -35.67
CA ASN A 166 -18.86 17.02 -36.00
C ASN A 166 -17.98 15.78 -35.82
N ILE A 167 -17.08 15.58 -36.77
CA ILE A 167 -16.08 14.52 -36.71
C ILE A 167 -14.86 15.04 -35.97
N ILE A 168 -14.51 14.39 -34.86
CA ILE A 168 -13.37 14.73 -34.03
C ILE A 168 -12.34 13.60 -34.11
N GLU A 169 -11.14 13.92 -34.58
CA GLU A 169 -9.99 13.02 -34.66
C GLU A 169 -8.92 13.47 -33.67
N ARG A 170 -8.45 12.57 -32.80
CA ARG A 170 -7.47 12.85 -31.75
C ARG A 170 -6.27 11.93 -31.84
N TRP A 171 -5.08 12.51 -31.64
CA TRP A 171 -3.83 11.77 -31.46
C TRP A 171 -3.27 12.10 -30.08
N THR A 172 -3.15 11.09 -29.22
CA THR A 172 -2.82 11.26 -27.81
C THR A 172 -1.54 10.51 -27.43
N ASP A 173 -0.63 11.22 -26.78
CA ASP A 173 0.48 10.69 -26.00
C ASP A 173 0.11 10.72 -24.52
N LEU A 174 0.26 9.58 -23.84
CA LEU A 174 -0.07 9.42 -22.43
C LEU A 174 1.01 8.60 -21.72
N GLU A 175 1.68 9.22 -20.77
CA GLU A 175 2.50 8.56 -19.77
C GLU A 175 1.85 8.74 -18.40
N TYR A 176 1.50 7.63 -17.75
CA TYR A 176 0.86 7.65 -16.44
C TYR A 176 1.48 6.60 -15.52
N THR A 177 1.89 7.03 -14.33
CA THR A 177 2.37 6.14 -13.28
C THR A 177 1.64 6.44 -11.98
N LEU A 178 1.33 5.40 -11.22
CA LEU A 178 0.78 5.49 -9.89
C LEU A 178 1.38 4.40 -9.02
N ASN A 179 1.91 4.79 -7.87
CA ASN A 179 2.53 3.90 -6.90
C ASN A 179 1.83 4.03 -5.56
N GLU A 180 1.78 2.92 -4.83
CA GLU A 180 1.27 2.84 -3.47
C GLU A 180 2.38 2.35 -2.55
N TYR A 181 2.55 3.05 -1.43
CA TYR A 181 3.47 2.73 -0.35
C TYR A 181 2.64 2.47 0.89
N ILE A 182 2.84 1.34 1.54
CA ILE A 182 2.01 0.84 2.62
C ILE A 182 2.87 0.68 3.86
N LEU A 183 2.42 1.24 4.98
CA LEU A 183 2.90 0.92 6.32
C LEU A 183 1.79 0.17 7.06
N THR A 184 2.11 -1.00 7.58
CA THR A 184 1.16 -1.87 8.26
C THR A 184 1.47 -1.94 9.75
N LEU A 185 0.47 -1.62 10.57
CA LEU A 185 0.45 -1.79 12.01
C LEU A 185 -0.49 -2.92 12.36
N VAL A 186 -0.12 -3.75 13.34
CA VAL A 186 -0.96 -4.86 13.80
C VAL A 186 -0.94 -4.97 15.31
N GLU A 187 -2.04 -5.49 15.84
CA GLU A 187 -2.21 -5.84 17.24
C GLU A 187 -2.94 -7.18 17.33
N GLN A 188 -2.60 -7.99 18.32
CA GLN A 188 -3.21 -9.30 18.51
C GLN A 188 -3.53 -9.56 19.98
N THR A 189 -4.71 -10.12 20.21
CA THR A 189 -5.14 -10.78 21.46
C THR A 189 -5.13 -12.31 21.27
N ASP A 190 -5.57 -13.08 22.26
CA ASP A 190 -5.56 -14.55 22.17
C ASP A 190 -6.39 -15.11 21.00
N LEU A 191 -7.48 -14.44 20.63
CA LEU A 191 -8.43 -14.91 19.61
C LEU A 191 -8.55 -13.96 18.40
N ILE A 192 -8.31 -12.66 18.61
CA ILE A 192 -8.58 -11.62 17.61
C ILE A 192 -7.27 -10.94 17.22
N SER A 193 -7.04 -10.83 15.92
CA SER A 193 -6.02 -9.96 15.34
C SER A 193 -6.66 -8.79 14.62
N MET A 194 -6.01 -7.64 14.70
CA MET A 194 -6.40 -6.41 14.03
C MET A 194 -5.20 -5.86 13.25
N GLY A 195 -5.48 -5.21 12.12
CA GLY A 195 -4.46 -4.57 11.31
C GLY A 195 -4.94 -3.26 10.72
N LEU A 196 -4.02 -2.33 10.54
CA LEU A 196 -4.23 -1.03 9.90
C LEU A 196 -3.14 -0.83 8.87
N ASN A 197 -3.53 -0.50 7.64
CA ASN A 197 -2.62 0.04 6.64
C ASN A 197 -2.76 1.56 6.58
N ILE A 198 -1.62 2.25 6.64
CA ILE A 198 -1.50 3.66 6.28
C ILE A 198 -0.80 3.71 4.93
N LYS A 199 -1.44 4.34 3.95
CA LYS A 199 -0.99 4.32 2.56
C LYS A 199 -0.67 5.71 2.06
N TYR A 200 0.44 5.82 1.35
CA TYR A 200 0.79 6.99 0.55
C TYR A 200 0.74 6.62 -0.92
N LEU A 201 0.07 7.45 -1.72
CA LEU A 201 -0.03 7.28 -3.16
C LEU A 201 0.73 8.40 -3.87
N GLY A 202 1.56 8.02 -4.84
CA GLY A 202 2.36 8.93 -5.65
C GLY A 202 2.15 8.70 -7.13
N GLY A 203 1.67 9.72 -7.83
CA GLY A 203 1.32 9.68 -9.24
C GLY A 203 2.08 10.70 -10.09
N LYS A 204 2.28 10.36 -11.35
CA LYS A 204 2.75 11.28 -12.39
C LYS A 204 1.96 11.06 -13.67
N LEU A 205 1.61 12.16 -14.32
CA LEU A 205 0.92 12.19 -15.59
C LEU A 205 1.71 13.08 -16.55
N GLY A 206 1.98 12.58 -17.74
CA GLY A 206 2.33 13.37 -18.92
C GLY A 206 1.28 13.10 -20.00
N PHE A 207 0.65 14.15 -20.49
CA PHE A 207 -0.41 14.10 -21.48
C PHE A 207 -0.08 15.09 -22.60
N ALA A 208 -0.23 14.67 -23.85
CA ALA A 208 -0.23 15.57 -24.99
C ALA A 208 -1.24 15.09 -26.02
N GLN A 209 -2.02 16.01 -26.59
CA GLN A 209 -3.07 15.72 -27.53
C GLN A 209 -3.09 16.72 -28.68
N LYS A 210 -3.23 16.20 -29.89
CA LYS A 210 -3.61 16.97 -31.08
C LYS A 210 -5.01 16.58 -31.48
N GLU A 211 -5.84 17.57 -31.79
CA GLU A 211 -7.24 17.37 -32.18
C GLU A 211 -7.52 18.02 -33.53
N MET A 212 -8.34 17.36 -34.33
CA MET A 212 -8.87 17.87 -35.59
C MET A 212 -10.40 17.73 -35.56
N VAL A 213 -11.11 18.83 -35.81
CA VAL A 213 -12.57 18.88 -35.86
C VAL A 213 -13.00 19.23 -37.28
N ASN A 214 -13.77 18.37 -37.94
CA ASN A 214 -14.21 18.54 -39.33
C ASN A 214 -13.06 18.92 -40.28
N SER A 215 -11.93 18.20 -40.18
CA SER A 215 -10.72 18.45 -40.96
C SER A 215 -9.97 19.75 -40.65
N ILE A 216 -10.32 20.46 -39.57
CA ILE A 216 -9.64 21.67 -39.09
C ILE A 216 -8.87 21.35 -37.81
N TRP A 217 -7.55 21.56 -37.84
CA TRP A 217 -6.69 21.41 -36.66
C TRP A 217 -7.05 22.42 -35.58
N GLN A 218 -7.15 21.93 -34.34
CA GLN A 218 -7.28 22.74 -33.14
C GLN A 218 -5.91 22.97 -32.50
N GLU A 219 -5.82 23.94 -31.60
CA GLU A 219 -4.61 24.17 -30.80
C GLU A 219 -4.25 22.90 -30.01
N PRO A 220 -2.98 22.46 -30.05
CA PRO A 220 -2.56 21.27 -29.34
C PRO A 220 -2.54 21.51 -27.83
N GLU A 221 -2.88 20.48 -27.07
CA GLU A 221 -2.84 20.50 -25.61
C GLU A 221 -1.68 19.66 -25.10
N ALA A 222 -0.97 20.12 -24.08
CA ALA A 222 -0.02 19.31 -23.33
C ALA A 222 -0.06 19.68 -21.85
N ASN A 223 0.01 18.67 -20.98
CA ASN A 223 0.10 18.87 -19.55
C ASN A 223 0.99 17.84 -18.86
N ILE A 224 1.67 18.26 -17.79
CA ILE A 224 2.37 17.38 -16.86
C ILE A 224 1.83 17.67 -15.47
N ALA A 225 1.24 16.67 -14.82
CA ALA A 225 0.69 16.79 -13.48
C ALA A 225 1.30 15.77 -12.52
N SER A 226 1.44 16.17 -11.26
CA SER A 226 1.78 15.25 -10.18
C SER A 226 0.56 14.94 -9.32
N GLY A 227 0.53 13.73 -8.77
CA GLY A 227 -0.56 13.26 -7.92
C GLY A 227 -0.01 12.82 -6.57
N LYS A 228 -0.65 13.25 -5.48
CA LYS A 228 -0.31 12.81 -4.12
C LYS A 228 -1.57 12.43 -3.37
N GLY A 229 -1.55 11.29 -2.71
CA GLY A 229 -2.73 10.78 -2.03
C GLY A 229 -2.43 9.97 -0.80
N TYR A 230 -3.51 9.64 -0.10
CA TYR A 230 -3.49 8.77 1.06
C TYR A 230 -4.59 7.72 0.98
N GLY A 231 -4.44 6.65 1.77
CA GLY A 231 -5.43 5.59 1.91
C GLY A 231 -5.32 4.92 3.27
N LEU A 232 -6.44 4.43 3.80
CA LEU A 232 -6.49 3.59 5.00
C LEU A 232 -7.21 2.27 4.70
N ASP A 233 -6.61 1.16 5.14
CA ASP A 233 -7.28 -0.15 5.14
C ASP A 233 -7.32 -0.70 6.56
N ILE A 234 -8.40 -1.39 6.91
CA ILE A 234 -8.59 -1.98 8.23
C ILE A 234 -8.86 -3.48 8.06
N GLY A 235 -8.12 -4.29 8.81
CA GLY A 235 -8.22 -5.74 8.79
C GLY A 235 -8.60 -6.29 10.16
N PHE A 236 -9.40 -7.35 10.14
CA PHE A 236 -9.79 -8.13 11.32
C PHE A 236 -9.63 -9.62 11.01
N LEU A 237 -9.22 -10.40 12.02
CA LEU A 237 -9.10 -11.84 11.93
C LEU A 237 -9.48 -12.49 13.26
N ILE A 238 -10.28 -13.55 13.20
CA ILE A 238 -10.54 -14.45 14.33
C ILE A 238 -9.82 -15.76 14.04
N LEU A 239 -8.95 -16.18 14.96
CA LEU A 239 -8.07 -17.33 14.82
C LEU A 239 -8.55 -18.51 15.66
N GLY A 240 -9.34 -19.40 15.06
CA GLY A 240 -9.67 -20.70 15.64
C GLY A 240 -8.70 -21.81 15.22
N LYS A 241 -8.77 -22.95 15.92
CA LYS A 241 -7.95 -24.14 15.62
C LYS A 241 -8.17 -24.68 14.20
N HIS A 242 -9.44 -24.70 13.77
CA HIS A 242 -9.85 -25.23 12.47
C HIS A 242 -10.56 -24.19 11.61
N LEU A 243 -11.20 -23.20 12.22
CA LEU A 243 -11.95 -22.16 11.52
C LEU A 243 -11.28 -20.81 11.73
N LYS A 244 -11.07 -20.07 10.66
CA LYS A 244 -10.68 -18.67 10.67
C LYS A 244 -11.73 -17.83 9.98
N ILE A 245 -11.96 -16.64 10.51
CA ILE A 245 -12.87 -15.65 9.95
C ILE A 245 -12.08 -14.38 9.74
N GLY A 246 -12.11 -13.85 8.52
CA GLY A 246 -11.42 -12.62 8.16
C GLY A 246 -12.40 -11.56 7.68
N ALA A 247 -12.12 -10.31 8.01
CA ALA A 247 -12.79 -9.16 7.40
C ALA A 247 -11.74 -8.13 7.02
N MET A 248 -11.93 -7.48 5.88
CA MET A 248 -11.08 -6.39 5.41
C MET A 248 -11.97 -5.27 4.86
N LEU A 249 -11.65 -4.04 5.23
CA LEU A 249 -12.22 -2.83 4.66
C LEU A 249 -11.08 -2.04 4.02
N GLY A 250 -11.07 -1.95 2.70
CA GLY A 250 -10.05 -1.27 1.92
C GLY A 250 -10.47 0.14 1.54
N ASN A 251 -9.49 1.03 1.49
CA ASN A 251 -9.65 2.42 1.10
C ASN A 251 -10.76 3.18 1.86
N VAL A 252 -11.00 2.82 3.14
CA VAL A 252 -12.06 3.39 3.99
C VAL A 252 -12.02 4.91 4.01
N LEU A 253 -10.81 5.46 4.04
CA LEU A 253 -10.54 6.88 3.81
C LEU A 253 -9.42 6.98 2.79
N SER A 254 -9.75 7.47 1.59
CA SER A 254 -8.77 7.59 0.51
C SER A 254 -9.06 8.78 -0.40
N LYS A 255 -7.99 9.46 -0.82
CA LYS A 255 -8.06 10.56 -1.78
C LYS A 255 -6.71 10.80 -2.43
N ILE A 256 -6.69 11.16 -3.71
CA ILE A 256 -5.52 11.57 -4.47
C ILE A 256 -5.78 12.97 -5.03
N TYR A 257 -4.93 13.93 -4.69
CA TYR A 257 -4.97 15.30 -5.21
C TYR A 257 -4.00 15.42 -6.38
N TRP A 258 -4.41 16.15 -7.42
CA TRP A 258 -3.63 16.38 -8.63
C TRP A 258 -3.51 17.87 -8.91
N ASP A 259 -2.36 18.29 -9.45
CA ASP A 259 -2.02 19.72 -9.60
C ASP A 259 -2.97 20.49 -10.54
N ASP A 260 -3.54 19.84 -11.57
CA ASP A 260 -4.43 20.47 -12.57
C ASP A 260 -5.70 19.65 -12.88
N TYR A 261 -6.01 18.69 -12.01
CA TYR A 261 -7.10 17.74 -12.21
C TYR A 261 -7.84 17.50 -10.91
N ASP A 262 -9.05 16.97 -11.05
CA ASP A 262 -9.90 16.71 -9.91
C ASP A 262 -9.27 15.71 -8.95
N ALA A 263 -9.54 15.94 -7.66
CA ALA A 263 -9.15 14.99 -6.66
C ALA A 263 -9.99 13.71 -6.81
N ILE A 264 -9.32 12.56 -6.71
CA ILE A 264 -9.93 11.25 -6.92
C ILE A 264 -10.04 10.53 -5.58
N THR A 265 -11.25 10.12 -5.22
CA THR A 265 -11.49 9.15 -4.15
C THR A 265 -11.35 7.75 -4.70
N LEU A 266 -10.60 6.88 -4.01
CA LEU A 266 -10.47 5.49 -4.43
C LEU A 266 -11.72 4.71 -4.05
N GLU A 267 -12.16 3.80 -4.91
CA GLU A 267 -13.26 2.90 -4.59
C GLU A 267 -12.88 2.04 -3.36
N GLY A 268 -13.77 2.03 -2.36
CA GLY A 268 -13.64 1.18 -1.20
C GLY A 268 -14.12 -0.24 -1.49
N ASP A 269 -13.61 -1.21 -0.73
CA ASP A 269 -14.07 -2.58 -0.78
C ASP A 269 -14.16 -3.20 0.61
N GLY A 270 -15.23 -3.96 0.83
CA GLY A 270 -15.39 -4.82 1.98
C GLY A 270 -15.24 -6.27 1.56
N VAL A 271 -14.36 -7.00 2.23
CA VAL A 271 -14.16 -8.44 2.02
C VAL A 271 -14.45 -9.17 3.31
N PHE A 272 -15.28 -10.21 3.24
CA PHE A 272 -15.50 -11.16 4.32
C PHE A 272 -15.02 -12.54 3.86
N GLY A 273 -14.20 -13.19 4.68
CA GLY A 273 -13.58 -14.46 4.36
C GLY A 273 -13.79 -15.51 5.43
N LEU A 274 -13.88 -16.76 5.01
CA LEU A 274 -13.85 -17.94 5.89
C LEU A 274 -12.78 -18.90 5.41
N ALA A 275 -12.03 -19.48 6.35
CA ALA A 275 -11.08 -20.55 6.05
C ALA A 275 -11.22 -21.71 7.04
N PHE A 276 -11.35 -22.92 6.52
CA PHE A 276 -11.37 -24.16 7.28
C PHE A 276 -10.10 -24.97 7.04
N GLN A 277 -9.39 -25.34 8.11
CA GLN A 277 -8.09 -26.01 8.07
C GLN A 277 -8.12 -27.33 8.83
N ILE A 278 -7.81 -28.42 8.13
CA ILE A 278 -7.72 -29.77 8.70
C ILE A 278 -6.61 -30.56 8.02
N ASN A 279 -5.69 -31.15 8.79
CA ASN A 279 -4.65 -32.07 8.31
C ASN A 279 -3.89 -31.58 7.06
N GLY A 280 -3.53 -30.29 7.02
CA GLY A 280 -2.81 -29.68 5.89
C GLY A 280 -3.69 -29.24 4.71
N LEU A 281 -4.97 -29.62 4.67
CA LEU A 281 -5.94 -29.09 3.73
C LEU A 281 -6.49 -27.75 4.25
N THR A 282 -6.52 -26.74 3.39
CA THR A 282 -7.21 -25.47 3.62
C THR A 282 -8.30 -25.28 2.57
N LEU A 283 -9.55 -25.14 3.02
CA LEU A 283 -10.67 -24.67 2.20
C LEU A 283 -10.95 -23.23 2.57
N ALA A 284 -11.06 -22.33 1.60
CA ALA A 284 -11.34 -20.92 1.86
C ALA A 284 -12.32 -20.35 0.83
N GLY A 285 -13.07 -19.33 1.24
CA GLY A 285 -13.96 -18.58 0.37
C GLY A 285 -14.10 -17.15 0.88
N ASP A 286 -14.05 -16.20 -0.05
CA ASP A 286 -14.19 -14.78 0.22
C ASP A 286 -15.41 -14.22 -0.53
N PHE A 287 -16.13 -13.32 0.12
CA PHE A 287 -17.19 -12.50 -0.46
C PHE A 287 -16.74 -11.04 -0.46
N THR A 288 -16.69 -10.44 -1.65
CA THR A 288 -16.24 -9.06 -1.85
C THR A 288 -17.40 -8.18 -2.29
N ARG A 289 -17.51 -6.99 -1.68
CA ARG A 289 -18.48 -5.96 -2.05
C ARG A 289 -17.77 -4.61 -2.16
N LYS A 290 -18.05 -3.88 -3.23
CA LYS A 290 -17.61 -2.49 -3.41
C LYS A 290 -18.43 -1.56 -2.50
N LEU A 291 -17.79 -0.52 -1.97
CA LEU A 291 -18.36 0.48 -1.06
C LEU A 291 -18.47 1.84 -1.75
#